data_AF-A0A2N0PCM2-F1
#
_entry.id   AF-A0A2N0PCM2-F1
#
_cell.length_a   1.000
_cell.length_b   1.000
_cell.length_c   1.000
_cell.angle_alpha   90.00
_cell.angle_beta   90.00
_cell.angle_gamma   90.00
#
_symmetry.space_group_name_H-M   'P 1'
#
loop_
_entity.id
_entity.type
_entity.pdbx_description
1 polymer ?
#
loop_
_entity_poly.entity_id
_entity_poly.type
_entity_poly.pdbx_seq_one_letter_code
_entity_poly.pdbx_strand_id
1 'polypeptide(L)'
;MLPDNFNNNLHSFSPFPLIKFGQINVNGLCSSVRQLHLLNYFFHSSFGVLSLNDTCLTSSSAKFIYQNEHSQYNFKSYWAPSPSNSRPHDGV
;
A
#
# COMPACT_ATOMS: atom_id res chain seq x y z
N MET A 1 -13.77 -3.34 -57.14
CA MET A 1 -14.76 -3.15 -56.05
C MET A 1 -14.55 -4.30 -55.07
N LEU A 2 -13.86 -4.06 -53.96
CA LEU A 2 -13.62 -5.01 -52.87
C LEU A 2 -14.17 -4.35 -51.60
N PRO A 3 -14.80 -5.10 -50.68
CA PRO A 3 -15.62 -4.49 -49.64
C PRO A 3 -14.76 -3.93 -48.51
N ASP A 4 -14.93 -2.63 -48.25
CA ASP A 4 -14.50 -1.94 -47.04
C ASP A 4 -15.37 -2.39 -45.87
N ASN A 5 -14.88 -3.27 -44.99
CA ASN A 5 -15.44 -3.39 -43.64
C ASN A 5 -14.44 -3.98 -42.65
N PHE A 6 -13.34 -3.27 -42.41
CA PHE A 6 -12.62 -3.40 -41.15
C PHE A 6 -13.36 -2.57 -40.11
N ASN A 7 -14.39 -3.19 -39.52
CA ASN A 7 -15.05 -2.70 -38.33
C ASN A 7 -14.05 -2.80 -37.18
N ASN A 8 -13.10 -1.85 -37.14
CA ASN A 8 -12.19 -1.64 -36.05
C ASN A 8 -13.05 -1.11 -34.90
N ASN A 9 -13.68 -2.02 -34.17
CA ASN A 9 -14.03 -1.79 -32.78
C ASN A 9 -12.70 -1.47 -32.08
N LEU A 10 -12.26 -0.21 -32.18
CA LEU A 10 -11.40 0.39 -31.18
C LEU A 10 -12.21 0.23 -29.89
N HIS A 11 -11.95 -0.86 -29.20
CA HIS A 11 -12.27 -1.00 -27.79
C HIS A 11 -11.56 0.19 -27.16
N SER A 12 -12.29 1.29 -27.02
CA SER A 12 -11.84 2.47 -26.32
C SER A 12 -11.51 1.93 -24.94
N PHE A 13 -10.22 1.75 -24.67
CA PHE A 13 -9.76 1.38 -23.36
C PHE A 13 -10.27 2.49 -22.47
N SER A 14 -11.37 2.22 -21.78
CA SER A 14 -11.82 3.07 -20.69
C SER A 14 -10.58 3.35 -19.87
N PRO A 15 -10.22 4.61 -19.60
CA PRO A 15 -9.03 4.92 -18.85
C PRO A 15 -9.24 4.33 -17.46
N PHE A 16 -8.74 3.10 -17.25
CA PHE A 16 -8.67 2.52 -15.93
C PHE A 16 -7.85 3.51 -15.11
N PRO A 17 -8.34 3.94 -13.93
CA PRO A 17 -7.59 4.87 -13.12
C PRO A 17 -6.21 4.25 -12.85
N LEU A 18 -5.17 4.93 -13.32
CA LEU A 18 -3.79 4.48 -13.13
C LEU A 18 -3.53 4.41 -11.62
N ILE A 19 -3.30 3.20 -11.12
CA ILE A 19 -3.01 2.98 -9.70
C ILE A 19 -1.63 3.58 -9.41
N LYS A 20 -1.60 4.61 -8.57
CA LYS A 20 -0.37 5.26 -8.16
C LYS A 20 0.23 4.53 -6.96
N PHE A 21 1.45 4.02 -7.11
CA PHE A 21 2.21 3.38 -6.05
C PHE A 21 3.19 4.39 -5.43
N GLY A 22 3.36 4.33 -4.12
CA GLY A 22 4.35 5.12 -3.39
C GLY A 22 5.07 4.28 -2.34
N GLN A 23 6.26 4.71 -1.93
CA GLN A 23 6.99 4.14 -0.81
C GLN A 23 7.64 5.25 0.01
N ILE A 24 7.59 5.14 1.32
CA ILE A 24 8.12 6.12 2.27
C ILE A 24 8.79 5.41 3.44
N ASN A 25 9.96 5.90 3.84
CA ASN A 25 10.54 5.59 5.14
C ASN A 25 9.93 6.51 6.19
N VAL A 26 9.24 5.94 7.17
CA VAL A 26 8.57 6.72 8.21
C VAL A 26 9.44 6.92 9.44
N ASN A 27 10.60 6.29 9.61
CA ASN A 27 11.44 6.42 10.81
C ASN A 27 10.63 6.26 12.12
N GLY A 28 9.81 5.22 12.18
CA GLY A 28 8.89 4.89 13.27
C GLY A 28 7.47 5.39 13.06
N LEU A 29 6.49 4.71 13.66
CA LEU A 29 5.08 5.10 13.73
C LEU A 29 4.51 4.89 15.13
N CYS A 30 5.35 4.87 16.16
CA CYS A 30 4.94 4.55 17.53
C CYS A 30 4.00 5.58 18.18
N SER A 31 3.84 6.78 17.60
CA SER A 31 2.97 7.84 18.11
C SER A 31 1.68 7.94 17.29
N SER A 32 0.54 8.01 17.98
CA SER A 32 -0.79 8.17 17.36
C SER A 32 -0.88 9.42 16.49
N VAL A 33 -0.19 10.51 16.86
CA VAL A 33 -0.15 11.76 16.06
C VAL A 33 0.54 11.52 14.71
N ARG A 34 1.60 10.71 14.70
CA ARG A 34 2.34 10.40 13.48
C ARG A 34 1.57 9.45 12.57
N GLN A 35 0.85 8.49 13.15
CA GLN A 35 -0.08 7.62 12.43
C GLN A 35 -1.17 8.44 11.74
N LEU A 36 -1.81 9.37 12.47
CA LEU A 36 -2.84 10.25 11.90
C LEU A 36 -2.29 11.14 10.78
N HIS A 37 -1.09 11.72 10.96
CA HIS A 37 -0.45 12.50 9.90
C HIS A 37 -0.17 11.68 8.65
N LEU A 38 0.30 10.44 8.80
CA LEU A 38 0.53 9.55 7.67
C LEU A 38 -0.76 9.20 6.94
N LEU A 39 -1.84 8.94 7.69
CA LEU A 39 -3.14 8.66 7.12
C LEU A 39 -3.68 9.85 6.32
N ASN A 40 -3.59 11.06 6.88
CA ASN A 40 -3.94 12.29 6.17
C ASN A 40 -3.08 12.48 4.92
N TYR A 41 -1.78 12.24 5.02
CA TYR A 41 -0.87 12.29 3.87
C TYR A 41 -1.31 11.32 2.76
N PHE A 42 -1.69 10.09 3.11
CA PHE A 42 -2.17 9.09 2.14
C PHE A 42 -3.43 9.57 1.41
N PHE A 43 -4.43 10.08 2.13
CA PHE A 43 -5.66 10.58 1.51
C PHE A 43 -5.44 11.78 0.59
N HIS A 44 -4.52 12.68 0.93
CA HIS A 44 -4.23 13.86 0.14
C HIS A 44 -3.28 13.61 -1.04
N SER A 45 -2.50 12.52 -1.03
CA SER A 45 -1.44 12.26 -2.03
C SER A 45 -1.91 11.52 -3.29
N SER A 46 -3.19 11.12 -3.33
CA SER A 46 -3.82 10.34 -4.42
C SER A 46 -3.08 9.03 -4.74
N PHE A 47 -2.40 8.43 -3.75
CA PHE A 47 -1.81 7.11 -3.91
C PHE A 47 -2.92 6.05 -3.86
N GLY A 48 -2.86 5.08 -4.77
CA GLY A 48 -3.68 3.86 -4.67
C GLY A 48 -3.07 2.85 -3.70
N VAL A 49 -1.74 2.82 -3.59
CA VAL A 49 -1.00 1.96 -2.66
C VAL A 49 0.21 2.71 -2.12
N LEU A 50 0.42 2.68 -0.81
CA LEU A 50 1.57 3.30 -0.14
C LEU A 50 2.28 2.25 0.74
N SER A 51 3.55 1.96 0.43
CA SER A 51 4.41 1.09 1.23
C SER A 51 5.16 1.90 2.29
N LEU A 52 5.20 1.39 3.51
CA LEU A 52 5.84 2.05 4.66
C LEU A 52 7.04 1.21 5.11
N ASN A 53 8.22 1.84 5.21
CA ASN A 53 9.43 1.21 5.74
C ASN A 53 9.76 1.75 7.13
N ASP A 54 10.47 0.95 7.95
CA ASP A 54 10.95 1.32 9.28
C ASP A 54 9.84 1.86 10.20
N THR A 55 8.69 1.19 10.24
CA THR A 55 7.57 1.62 11.09
C THR A 55 7.84 1.46 12.59
N CYS A 56 8.84 0.67 12.98
CA CYS A 56 9.15 0.32 14.38
C CYS A 56 7.94 -0.22 15.18
N LEU A 57 6.89 -0.67 14.48
CA LEU A 57 5.70 -1.23 15.10
C LEU A 57 5.96 -2.67 15.51
N THR A 58 5.49 -3.04 16.70
CA THR A 58 5.37 -4.45 17.09
C THR A 58 4.21 -5.08 16.33
N SER A 59 4.25 -6.40 16.10
CA SER A 59 3.18 -7.13 15.40
C SER A 59 1.79 -6.90 16.03
N SER A 60 1.72 -6.75 17.36
CA SER A 60 0.47 -6.44 18.07
C SER A 60 -0.05 -5.02 17.78
N SER A 61 0.83 -4.02 17.75
CA SER A 61 0.46 -2.65 17.40
C SER A 61 0.06 -2.48 15.93
N ALA A 62 0.74 -3.17 15.00
CA ALA A 62 0.39 -3.18 13.58
C ALA A 62 -1.02 -3.79 13.35
N LYS A 63 -1.34 -4.87 14.07
CA LYS A 63 -2.66 -5.52 14.00
C LYS A 63 -3.79 -4.62 14.52
N PHE A 64 -3.53 -3.76 15.49
CA PHE A 64 -4.52 -2.83 16.04
C PHE A 64 -4.88 -1.71 15.05
N ILE A 65 -3.87 -1.12 14.39
CA ILE A 65 -4.08 -0.11 13.33
C ILE A 65 -4.93 -0.69 12.19
N TYR A 66 -4.65 -1.94 11.79
CA TYR A 66 -5.41 -2.66 10.77
C TYR A 66 -6.92 -2.74 11.05
N GLN A 67 -7.32 -3.07 12.28
CA GLN A 67 -8.74 -3.31 12.61
C GLN A 67 -9.55 -2.01 12.69
N ASN A 68 -8.94 -0.95 13.23
CA ASN A 68 -9.63 0.32 13.43
C ASN A 68 -9.79 1.10 12.11
N GLU A 69 -8.73 1.17 11.30
CA GLU A 69 -8.75 1.96 10.07
C GLU A 69 -9.59 1.29 8.96
N HIS A 70 -9.60 -0.04 8.89
CA HIS A 70 -10.41 -0.77 7.91
C HIS A 70 -11.91 -0.51 8.09
N SER A 71 -12.37 -0.48 9.35
CA SER A 71 -13.77 -0.25 9.69
C SER A 71 -14.23 1.18 9.36
N GLN A 72 -13.33 2.16 9.41
CA GLN A 72 -13.66 3.56 9.15
C GLN A 72 -13.48 3.99 7.69
N TYR A 73 -12.48 3.46 6.97
CA TYR A 73 -12.03 4.04 5.71
C TYR A 73 -12.06 3.10 4.50
N ASN A 74 -12.52 1.86 4.66
CA ASN A 74 -12.69 0.88 3.58
C ASN A 74 -11.44 0.64 2.71
N PHE A 75 -10.23 0.86 3.26
CA PHE A 75 -8.98 0.45 2.62
C PHE A 75 -8.39 -0.77 3.34
N LYS A 76 -7.57 -1.55 2.63
CA LYS A 76 -6.87 -2.70 3.18
C LYS A 76 -5.42 -2.32 3.44
N SER A 77 -4.97 -2.46 4.68
CA SER A 77 -3.55 -2.43 5.02
C SER A 77 -3.00 -3.85 5.08
N TYR A 78 -1.78 -4.05 4.60
CA TYR A 78 -1.08 -5.34 4.68
C TYR A 78 0.19 -5.14 5.49
N TRP A 79 0.48 -6.09 6.39
CA TRP A 79 1.69 -6.07 7.19
C TRP A 79 2.55 -7.28 6.82
N ALA A 80 3.84 -7.04 6.57
CA ALA A 80 4.84 -8.08 6.50
C ALA A 80 5.76 -7.91 7.71
N PRO A 81 5.88 -8.91 8.61
CA PRO A 81 6.89 -8.84 9.64
C PRO A 81 8.26 -8.76 8.99
N SER A 82 9.17 -7.98 9.56
CA SER A 82 10.59 -8.08 9.21
C SER A 82 11.00 -9.55 9.32
N PRO A 83 11.76 -10.10 8.35
CA PRO A 83 12.26 -11.45 8.48
C PRO A 83 13.00 -11.52 9.82
N SER A 84 12.48 -12.34 10.72
CA SER A 84 13.19 -12.72 11.93
C SER A 84 14.54 -13.25 11.48
N ASN A 85 15.62 -12.59 11.89
CA ASN A 85 16.99 -12.99 11.55
C ASN A 85 17.31 -14.30 12.29
N SER A 86 16.62 -15.39 11.94
CA SER A 86 16.99 -16.76 12.26
C SER A 86 17.90 -17.26 11.15
N ARG A 87 19.02 -16.58 10.93
CA ARG A 87 20.17 -17.30 10.39
C ARG A 87 20.61 -18.22 11.53
N PRO A 88 20.63 -19.55 11.35
CA PRO A 88 21.51 -20.33 12.19
C PRO A 88 22.90 -19.72 11.94
N HIS A 89 23.49 -19.18 12.99
CA HIS A 89 24.90 -18.91 12.98
C HIS A 89 25.53 -20.30 12.91
N ASP A 90 25.72 -20.83 11.70
CA ASP A 90 26.54 -22.02 11.51
C ASP A 90 27.89 -21.66 12.09
N GLY A 91 28.17 -22.29 13.23
CA GLY A 91 29.41 -22.13 13.95
C GLY A 91 30.57 -22.42 12.99
N VAL A 92 31.50 -21.48 12.94
CA VAL A 92 32.85 -21.69 12.44
C VAL A 92 33.78 -21.41 13.61
#